data_AF-A0A0D6MA73-F1
#
_entry.id   AF-A0A0D6MA73-F1
#
_cell.length_a   1.000
_cell.length_b   1.000
_cell.length_c   1.000
_cell.angle_alpha   90.00
_cell.angle_beta   90.00
_cell.angle_gamma   90.00
#
_symmetry.space_group_name_H-M   'P 1'
#
loop_
_entity.id
_entity.type
_entity.pdbx_description
1 polymer ?
#
loop_
_entity_poly.entity_id
_entity_poly.type
_entity_poly.pdbx_seq_one_letter_code
_entity_poly.pdbx_strand_id
1 'polypeptide(L)'
;MQIQDRFLLGGYYKHRLGNTTVLMLNTNLYYRPNKAYDNFTNKEDPADQFAFMQSELETASKCRKQPSPGCSQTVHIVAHIAPGGKRLIKDANGTAVQFVLMSPAVTPWFSSLNGAGANNPAFRLYDANYDGTFNDITTYYVNLTELNASPSNTSFLSEYSFKGAYNIKGLINLSAMVDLVERIKKDRAVLSTYISYNSVLWDPKMPVDIYLGGQLCSMEFADYPRYYSCLAQYNSSALHGFYMVMVVLLAVWLSDLLS
;
A
#
# COMPACT_ATOMS: atom_id res chain seq x y z
N MET A 1 4.16 30.35 -8.32
CA MET A 1 5.17 29.49 -8.96
C MET A 1 4.44 28.54 -9.88
N GLN A 2 4.85 28.45 -11.14
CA GLN A 2 4.11 27.71 -12.16
C GLN A 2 4.45 26.21 -12.07
N ILE A 3 3.54 25.34 -12.55
CA ILE A 3 3.74 23.87 -12.60
C ILE A 3 5.07 23.52 -13.29
N GLN A 4 5.37 24.22 -14.38
CA GLN A 4 6.56 24.03 -15.17
C GLN A 4 7.86 24.24 -14.36
N ASP A 5 7.92 25.26 -13.50
CA ASP A 5 9.11 25.57 -12.71
C ASP A 5 9.49 24.40 -11.80
N ARG A 6 8.51 23.84 -11.07
CA ARG A 6 8.75 22.71 -10.15
C ARG A 6 9.02 21.41 -10.91
N PHE A 7 8.34 21.20 -12.04
CA PHE A 7 8.60 20.03 -12.88
C PHE A 7 10.03 20.05 -13.42
N LEU A 8 10.51 21.19 -13.91
CA LEU A 8 11.88 21.35 -14.39
C LEU A 8 12.92 21.26 -13.26
N LEU A 9 12.58 21.73 -12.06
CA LEU A 9 13.48 21.68 -10.89
C LEU A 9 13.72 20.25 -10.38
N GLY A 10 12.66 19.46 -10.25
CA GLY A 10 12.76 18.17 -9.54
C GLY A 10 11.76 17.10 -9.98
N GLY A 11 11.01 17.32 -11.07
CA GLY A 11 10.01 16.37 -11.58
C GLY A 11 8.76 16.22 -10.70
N TYR A 12 8.49 17.19 -9.82
CA TYR A 12 7.33 17.21 -8.95
C TYR A 12 6.53 18.50 -9.16
N TYR A 13 5.23 18.49 -8.86
CA TYR A 13 4.37 19.66 -8.99
C TYR A 13 3.05 19.47 -8.24
N LYS A 14 2.20 20.50 -8.22
CA LYS A 14 0.81 20.38 -7.79
C LYS A 14 -0.15 20.72 -8.90
N HIS A 15 -1.30 20.06 -8.89
CA HIS A 15 -2.44 20.38 -9.73
C HIS A 15 -3.67 20.59 -8.85
N ARG A 16 -4.63 21.40 -9.30
CA ARG A 16 -5.87 21.64 -8.57
C ARG A 16 -7.02 21.00 -9.33
N LEU A 17 -7.79 20.17 -8.63
CA LEU A 17 -9.00 19.54 -9.13
C LEU A 17 -10.16 19.92 -8.20
N GLY A 18 -10.97 20.91 -8.62
CA GLY A 18 -12.03 21.47 -7.78
C GLY A 18 -11.49 22.04 -6.46
N ASN A 19 -11.97 21.49 -5.35
CA ASN A 19 -11.58 21.86 -3.97
C ASN A 19 -10.45 20.97 -3.41
N THR A 20 -9.78 20.21 -4.29
CA THR A 20 -8.70 19.30 -3.94
C THR A 20 -7.40 19.72 -4.60
N THR A 21 -6.31 19.62 -3.84
CA THR A 21 -4.95 19.72 -4.38
C THR A 21 -4.40 18.33 -4.60
N VAL A 22 -3.84 18.07 -5.77
CA VAL A 22 -3.12 16.83 -6.09
C VAL A 22 -1.63 17.16 -6.15
N LEU A 23 -0.84 16.56 -5.26
CA LEU A 23 0.62 16.65 -5.27
C LEU A 23 1.18 15.47 -6.05
N MET A 24 1.89 15.76 -7.12
CA MET A 24 2.63 14.80 -7.92
C MET A 24 4.08 14.84 -7.45
N LEU A 25 4.51 13.82 -6.71
CA LEU A 25 5.85 13.78 -6.12
C LEU A 25 6.79 12.89 -6.94
N ASN A 26 8.05 13.29 -7.02
CA ASN A 26 9.15 12.50 -7.53
C ASN A 26 9.85 11.78 -6.37
N THR A 27 9.31 10.61 -6.00
CA THR A 27 9.92 9.76 -4.97
C THR A 27 11.17 9.03 -5.42
N ASN A 28 11.52 9.06 -6.71
CA ASN A 28 12.77 8.49 -7.22
C ASN A 28 14.01 9.20 -6.65
N LEU A 29 13.86 10.46 -6.21
CA LEU A 29 14.90 11.20 -5.51
C LEU A 29 15.36 10.48 -4.22
N TYR A 30 14.46 9.73 -3.58
CA TYR A 30 14.72 9.04 -2.31
C TYR A 30 14.98 7.54 -2.48
N TYR A 31 15.06 7.05 -3.72
CA TYR A 31 15.24 5.63 -3.99
C TYR A 31 16.68 5.22 -3.68
N ARG A 32 16.88 4.22 -2.82
CA ARG A 32 18.22 3.81 -2.35
C ARG A 32 19.22 3.50 -3.49
N PRO A 33 18.82 2.86 -4.61
CA PRO A 33 19.71 2.65 -5.77
C PRO A 33 19.98 3.89 -6.63
N ASN A 34 19.39 5.06 -6.36
CA ASN A 34 19.59 6.26 -7.15
C ASN A 34 21.01 6.81 -6.95
N LYS A 35 21.91 6.50 -7.88
CA LYS A 35 23.31 6.98 -7.86
C LYS A 35 23.45 8.50 -7.99
N ALA A 36 22.44 9.20 -8.50
CA ALA A 36 22.47 10.66 -8.56
C ALA A 36 22.42 11.31 -7.16
N TYR A 37 21.94 10.57 -6.15
CA TYR A 37 21.87 11.01 -4.76
C TYR A 37 23.20 11.52 -4.22
N ASP A 38 24.31 10.90 -4.63
CA ASP A 38 25.65 11.28 -4.18
C ASP A 38 26.02 12.71 -4.56
N ASN A 39 25.44 13.20 -5.67
CA ASN A 39 25.69 14.53 -6.24
C ASN A 39 24.63 15.56 -5.87
N PHE A 40 23.61 15.20 -5.08
CA PHE A 40 22.61 16.18 -4.64
C PHE A 40 23.24 17.23 -3.72
N THR A 41 22.94 18.49 -4.00
CA THR A 41 23.39 19.64 -3.19
C THR A 41 22.76 19.64 -1.80
N ASN A 42 21.49 19.24 -1.72
CA ASN A 42 20.77 18.97 -0.47
C ASN A 42 20.32 17.50 -0.45
N LYS A 43 20.95 16.68 0.40
CA LYS A 43 20.65 15.25 0.52
C LYS A 43 19.47 14.96 1.46
N GLU A 44 19.22 15.85 2.42
CA GLU A 44 18.11 15.74 3.37
C GLU A 44 16.77 16.11 2.72
N ASP A 45 16.79 17.09 1.80
CA ASP A 45 15.63 17.47 1.01
C ASP A 45 16.00 17.79 -0.45
N PRO A 46 16.28 16.76 -1.27
CA PRO A 46 16.60 16.96 -2.68
C PRO A 46 15.48 17.72 -3.41
N ALA A 47 15.90 18.80 -4.07
CA ALA A 47 15.04 19.73 -4.79
C ALA A 47 13.95 20.41 -3.93
N ASP A 48 14.14 20.50 -2.61
CA ASP A 48 13.20 21.11 -1.65
C ASP A 48 11.78 20.51 -1.69
N GLN A 49 11.69 19.23 -2.06
CA GLN A 49 10.41 18.57 -2.28
C GLN A 49 9.66 18.31 -0.97
N PHE A 50 10.34 18.00 0.14
CA PHE A 50 9.71 17.89 1.45
C PHE A 50 9.22 19.24 1.96
N ALA A 51 10.03 20.29 1.83
CA ALA A 51 9.61 21.66 2.17
C ALA A 51 8.38 22.08 1.36
N PHE A 52 8.37 21.79 0.05
CA PHE A 52 7.21 21.99 -0.81
C PHE A 52 5.99 21.22 -0.29
N MET A 53 6.10 19.91 -0.10
CA MET A 53 5.01 19.07 0.39
C MET A 53 4.47 19.57 1.74
N GLN A 54 5.35 19.90 2.69
CA GLN A 54 4.97 20.42 4.00
C GLN A 54 4.17 21.72 3.88
N SER A 55 4.64 22.67 3.07
CA SER A 55 3.93 23.95 2.86
C SER A 55 2.51 23.77 2.29
N GLU A 56 2.32 22.80 1.37
CA GLU A 56 1.01 22.51 0.79
C GLU A 56 0.07 21.82 1.80
N LEU A 57 0.61 20.90 2.61
CA LEU A 57 -0.14 20.24 3.67
C LEU A 57 -0.56 21.21 4.78
N GLU A 58 0.33 22.12 5.19
CA GLU A 58 0.03 23.19 6.14
C GLU A 58 -1.04 24.15 5.60
N THR A 59 -0.95 24.50 4.31
CA THR A 59 -1.96 25.34 3.64
C THR A 59 -3.34 24.67 3.66
N ALA A 60 -3.42 23.38 3.32
CA ALA A 60 -4.66 22.64 3.39
C ALA A 60 -5.18 22.51 4.83
N SER A 61 -4.29 22.30 5.80
CA SER A 61 -4.67 22.27 7.22
C SER A 61 -5.23 23.61 7.70
N LYS A 62 -4.68 24.74 7.27
CA LYS A 62 -5.21 26.08 7.58
C LYS A 62 -6.58 26.27 6.94
N CYS A 63 -6.74 25.90 5.67
CA CYS A 63 -8.01 25.94 4.93
C CYS A 63 -9.11 25.08 5.58
N ARG A 64 -8.78 23.94 6.20
CA ARG A 64 -9.74 23.14 6.98
C ARG A 64 -10.25 23.87 8.23
N LYS A 65 -9.38 24.63 8.90
CA LYS A 65 -9.74 25.38 10.12
C LYS A 65 -10.47 26.69 9.79
N GLN A 66 -10.08 27.35 8.70
CA GLN A 66 -10.61 28.64 8.26
C GLN A 66 -10.84 28.56 6.74
N PRO A 67 -12.02 28.09 6.30
CA PRO A 67 -12.33 27.98 4.87
C PRO A 67 -12.36 29.35 4.20
N SER A 68 -11.76 29.44 3.02
CA SER A 68 -11.78 30.65 2.18
C SER A 68 -12.02 30.31 0.71
N PRO A 69 -12.59 31.23 -0.08
CA PRO A 69 -12.81 31.00 -1.50
C PRO A 69 -11.50 30.63 -2.21
N GLY A 70 -11.51 29.53 -2.94
CA GLY A 70 -10.32 29.06 -3.63
C GLY A 70 -9.27 28.44 -2.70
N CYS A 71 -9.59 28.01 -1.49
CA CYS A 71 -8.70 27.13 -0.71
C CYS A 71 -9.07 25.64 -0.90
N SER A 72 -8.08 24.75 -0.82
CA SER A 72 -8.29 23.30 -0.92
C SER A 72 -8.13 22.66 0.45
N GLN A 73 -9.14 21.93 0.91
CA GLN A 73 -9.12 21.26 2.22
C GLN A 73 -8.52 19.85 2.15
N THR A 74 -8.57 19.25 0.96
CA THR A 74 -8.11 17.90 0.68
C THR A 74 -6.83 17.95 -0.14
N VAL A 75 -5.88 17.09 0.22
CA VAL A 75 -4.64 16.88 -0.54
C VAL A 75 -4.52 15.40 -0.86
N HIS A 76 -4.49 15.08 -2.15
CA HIS A 76 -4.09 13.75 -2.63
C HIS A 76 -2.63 13.76 -3.00
N ILE A 77 -1.89 12.75 -2.56
CA ILE A 77 -0.48 12.58 -2.91
C ILE A 77 -0.39 11.40 -3.88
N VAL A 78 0.19 11.66 -5.05
CA VAL A 78 0.45 10.66 -6.08
C VAL A 78 1.94 10.57 -6.26
N ALA A 79 2.48 9.36 -6.09
CA ALA A 79 3.90 9.10 -6.17
C ALA A 79 4.15 7.64 -6.57
N HIS A 80 5.36 7.36 -7.04
CA HIS A 80 5.80 5.98 -7.17
C HIS A 80 6.12 5.41 -5.78
N ILE A 81 5.57 4.24 -5.49
CA ILE A 81 5.89 3.45 -4.30
C ILE A 81 6.23 2.06 -4.81
N ALA A 82 7.23 1.41 -4.19
CA ALA A 82 7.55 0.03 -4.52
C ALA A 82 6.29 -0.86 -4.41
N PRO A 83 6.18 -1.94 -5.21
CA PRO A 83 4.98 -2.77 -5.24
C PRO A 83 4.53 -3.22 -3.84
N GLY A 84 3.23 -3.13 -3.59
CA GLY A 84 2.60 -3.45 -2.31
C GLY A 84 1.10 -3.16 -2.41
N GLY A 85 0.33 -3.56 -1.40
CA GLY A 85 -1.12 -3.38 -1.39
C GLY A 85 -1.56 -2.02 -0.86
N LYS A 86 -2.22 -2.03 0.29
CA LYS A 86 -2.79 -0.84 0.95
C LYS A 86 -2.14 -0.65 2.31
N ARG A 87 -1.87 0.59 2.73
CA ARG A 87 -1.05 0.85 3.91
C ARG A 87 -1.66 1.93 4.79
N LEU A 88 -1.57 1.75 6.10
CA LEU A 88 -1.87 2.78 7.09
C LEU A 88 -0.60 3.57 7.42
N ILE A 89 -0.76 4.88 7.60
CA ILE A 89 0.26 5.77 8.17
C ILE A 89 -0.16 6.08 9.59
N LYS A 90 0.75 5.88 10.53
CA LYS A 90 0.52 6.06 11.96
C LYS A 90 1.38 7.17 12.52
N ASP A 91 0.79 7.99 13.39
CA ASP A 91 1.50 9.01 14.16
C ASP A 91 2.45 8.38 15.21
N ALA A 92 3.13 9.21 16.00
CA ALA A 92 4.06 8.75 17.04
C ALA A 92 3.39 7.92 18.14
N ASN A 93 2.09 8.11 18.39
CA ASN A 93 1.32 7.36 19.37
C ASN A 93 0.78 6.03 18.83
N GLY A 94 0.98 5.74 17.54
CA GLY A 94 0.47 4.54 16.89
C GLY A 94 -0.96 4.66 16.37
N THR A 95 -1.53 5.87 16.37
CA THR A 95 -2.87 6.15 15.83
C THR A 95 -2.78 6.28 14.31
N ALA A 96 -3.66 5.58 13.58
CA ALA A 96 -3.75 5.75 12.13
C ALA A 96 -4.26 7.16 11.81
N VAL A 97 -3.56 7.87 10.93
CA VAL A 97 -3.86 9.27 10.55
C VAL A 97 -4.05 9.45 9.04
N GLN A 98 -3.54 8.50 8.24
CA GLN A 98 -3.69 8.49 6.79
C GLN A 98 -3.62 7.06 6.27
N PHE A 99 -4.06 6.85 5.03
CA PHE A 99 -3.90 5.58 4.33
C PHE A 99 -3.36 5.83 2.91
N VAL A 100 -2.77 4.78 2.33
CA VAL A 100 -2.20 4.76 1.00
C VAL A 100 -2.82 3.59 0.23
N LEU A 101 -3.22 3.85 -1.02
CA LEU A 101 -3.71 2.86 -1.95
C LEU A 101 -2.70 2.72 -3.09
N MET A 102 -2.08 1.56 -3.23
CA MET A 102 -1.14 1.31 -4.32
C MET A 102 -1.87 0.59 -5.46
N SER A 103 -1.77 1.16 -6.66
CA SER A 103 -2.36 0.59 -7.89
C SER A 103 -1.46 -0.51 -8.45
N PRO A 104 -2.03 -1.55 -9.10
CA PRO A 104 -1.25 -2.57 -9.78
C PRO A 104 -0.54 -2.00 -11.01
N ALA A 105 0.45 -2.75 -11.51
CA ALA A 105 1.17 -2.38 -12.72
C ALA A 105 0.45 -2.87 -13.98
N VAL A 106 0.61 -2.14 -15.08
CA VAL A 106 0.25 -2.63 -16.42
C VAL A 106 1.25 -3.69 -16.88
N THR A 107 2.53 -3.56 -16.53
CA THR A 107 3.54 -4.56 -16.88
C THR A 107 3.36 -5.84 -16.06
N PRO A 108 3.35 -7.03 -16.68
CA PRO A 108 3.26 -8.31 -15.98
C PRO A 108 4.64 -8.88 -15.62
N TRP A 109 5.63 -8.01 -15.39
CA TRP A 109 7.01 -8.44 -15.20
C TRP A 109 7.18 -9.34 -13.97
N PHE A 110 7.91 -10.44 -14.16
CA PHE A 110 8.26 -11.37 -13.07
C PHE A 110 9.46 -10.83 -12.30
N SER A 111 9.23 -10.54 -11.02
CA SER A 111 10.30 -10.14 -10.14
C SER A 111 11.26 -11.30 -9.86
N SER A 112 12.56 -11.00 -9.83
CA SER A 112 13.60 -11.93 -9.38
C SER A 112 13.73 -12.00 -7.86
N LEU A 113 12.91 -11.26 -7.10
CA LEU A 113 12.93 -11.27 -5.65
C LEU A 113 12.22 -12.52 -5.09
N ASN A 114 12.82 -13.15 -4.08
CA ASN A 114 12.21 -14.31 -3.42
C ASN A 114 10.86 -13.96 -2.79
N GLY A 115 9.84 -14.76 -3.09
CA GLY A 115 8.47 -14.55 -2.64
C GLY A 115 7.71 -13.45 -3.38
N ALA A 116 8.32 -12.79 -4.36
CA ALA A 116 7.61 -11.89 -5.27
C ALA A 116 7.01 -12.67 -6.44
N GLY A 117 5.81 -12.27 -6.85
CA GLY A 117 5.09 -12.83 -8.00
C GLY A 117 5.06 -11.88 -9.19
N ALA A 118 4.28 -12.27 -10.20
CA ALA A 118 3.82 -11.38 -11.26
C ALA A 118 2.35 -11.00 -11.02
N ASN A 119 1.83 -10.14 -11.89
CA ASN A 119 0.43 -9.78 -11.92
C ASN A 119 -0.08 -9.76 -13.37
N ASN A 120 -1.38 -9.98 -13.57
CA ASN A 120 -1.99 -9.64 -14.84
C ASN A 120 -1.90 -8.11 -15.08
N PRO A 121 -1.80 -7.65 -16.34
CA PRO A 121 -1.88 -6.23 -16.65
C PRO A 121 -3.17 -5.62 -16.12
N ALA A 122 -3.05 -4.54 -15.34
CA ALA A 122 -4.20 -3.88 -14.73
C ALA A 122 -4.04 -2.36 -14.59
N PHE A 123 -5.19 -1.70 -14.47
CA PHE A 123 -5.30 -0.28 -14.11
C PHE A 123 -6.50 -0.05 -13.19
N ARG A 124 -6.56 1.11 -12.55
CA ARG A 124 -7.68 1.50 -11.67
C ARG A 124 -8.35 2.78 -12.16
N LEU A 125 -9.67 2.82 -12.03
CA LEU A 125 -10.47 4.03 -12.15
C LEU A 125 -10.95 4.43 -10.76
N TYR A 126 -10.72 5.69 -10.40
CA TYR A 126 -11.17 6.28 -9.14
C TYR A 126 -12.40 7.13 -9.45
N ASP A 127 -13.57 6.75 -8.92
CA ASP A 127 -14.76 7.58 -8.95
C ASP A 127 -14.65 8.61 -7.82
N ALA A 128 -14.30 9.85 -8.19
CA ALA A 128 -13.93 10.90 -7.26
C ALA A 128 -14.82 12.14 -7.41
N ASN A 129 -15.21 12.71 -6.28
CA ASN A 129 -15.91 13.99 -6.22
C ASN A 129 -14.91 15.16 -6.25
N TYR A 130 -15.37 16.35 -6.63
CA TYR A 130 -14.54 17.56 -6.68
C TYR A 130 -14.04 18.04 -5.29
N ASP A 131 -14.58 17.49 -4.20
CA ASP A 131 -14.09 17.71 -2.83
C ASP A 131 -12.96 16.75 -2.41
N GLY A 132 -12.60 15.82 -3.31
CA GLY A 132 -11.52 14.86 -3.13
C GLY A 132 -11.95 13.58 -2.44
N THR A 133 -13.24 13.40 -2.15
CA THR A 133 -13.76 12.12 -1.66
C THR A 133 -13.89 11.11 -2.79
N PHE A 134 -13.70 9.82 -2.47
CA PHE A 134 -13.88 8.73 -3.43
C PHE A 134 -15.18 7.99 -3.16
N ASN A 135 -16.02 7.89 -4.18
CA ASN A 135 -17.28 7.14 -4.17
C ASN A 135 -17.03 5.64 -4.26
N ASP A 136 -16.13 5.23 -5.15
CA ASP A 136 -15.61 3.87 -5.29
C ASP A 136 -14.30 3.85 -6.12
N ILE A 137 -13.65 2.70 -6.17
CA ILE A 137 -12.45 2.45 -6.99
C ILE A 137 -12.65 1.12 -7.70
N THR A 138 -12.61 1.12 -9.03
CA THR A 138 -12.75 -0.10 -9.83
C THR A 138 -11.41 -0.48 -10.43
N THR A 139 -10.95 -1.71 -10.18
CA THR A 139 -9.77 -2.26 -10.85
C THR A 139 -10.23 -3.01 -12.10
N TYR A 140 -9.52 -2.79 -13.21
CA TYR A 140 -9.69 -3.52 -14.45
C TYR A 140 -8.41 -4.29 -14.73
N TYR A 141 -8.57 -5.50 -15.27
CA TYR A 141 -7.46 -6.35 -15.65
C TYR A 141 -7.75 -7.07 -16.97
N VAL A 142 -6.71 -7.62 -17.57
CA VAL A 142 -6.86 -8.57 -18.68
C VAL A 142 -6.11 -9.85 -18.33
N ASN A 143 -6.73 -11.01 -18.55
CA ASN A 143 -6.04 -12.28 -18.38
C ASN A 143 -4.96 -12.40 -19.46
N LEU A 144 -3.70 -12.33 -19.05
CA LEU A 144 -2.56 -12.31 -19.98
C LEU A 144 -2.44 -13.62 -20.78
N THR A 145 -2.80 -14.75 -20.17
CA THR A 145 -2.78 -16.06 -20.85
C THR A 145 -3.81 -16.10 -21.97
N GLU A 146 -5.03 -15.65 -21.70
CA GLU A 146 -6.09 -15.56 -22.71
C GLU A 146 -5.75 -14.53 -23.79
N LEU A 147 -5.22 -13.37 -23.41
CA LEU A 147 -4.82 -12.32 -24.34
C LEU A 147 -3.75 -12.80 -25.34
N ASN A 148 -2.76 -13.56 -24.86
CA ASN A 148 -1.74 -14.14 -25.72
C ASN A 148 -2.30 -15.24 -26.64
N ALA A 149 -3.30 -16.00 -26.18
CA ALA A 149 -3.93 -17.04 -26.97
C ALA A 149 -4.93 -16.49 -28.00
N SER A 150 -5.58 -15.36 -27.72
CA SER A 150 -6.66 -14.80 -28.54
C SER A 150 -6.70 -13.26 -28.48
N PRO A 151 -5.72 -12.56 -29.09
CA PRO A 151 -5.52 -11.12 -28.91
C PRO A 151 -6.67 -10.27 -29.48
N SER A 152 -7.34 -10.72 -30.54
CA SER A 152 -8.46 -9.97 -31.15
C SER A 152 -9.78 -10.08 -30.38
N ASN A 153 -9.89 -11.06 -29.47
CA ASN A 153 -11.13 -11.37 -28.75
C ASN A 153 -11.03 -11.16 -27.24
N THR A 154 -9.83 -10.81 -26.73
CA THR A 154 -9.61 -10.61 -25.30
C THR A 154 -9.51 -9.12 -25.00
N SER A 155 -10.29 -8.64 -24.05
CA SER A 155 -10.34 -7.24 -23.64
C SER A 155 -10.18 -7.12 -22.12
N PHE A 156 -9.89 -5.91 -21.64
CA PHE A 156 -9.92 -5.64 -20.21
C PHE A 156 -11.33 -5.83 -19.66
N LEU A 157 -11.42 -6.51 -18.52
CA LEU A 157 -12.64 -6.76 -17.77
C LEU A 157 -12.55 -6.07 -16.41
N SER A 158 -13.71 -5.75 -15.84
CA SER A 158 -13.75 -5.28 -14.45
C SER A 158 -13.34 -6.44 -13.54
N GLU A 159 -12.28 -6.24 -12.77
CA GLU A 159 -11.79 -7.21 -11.80
C GLU A 159 -12.65 -7.15 -10.53
N TYR A 160 -12.73 -5.97 -9.92
CA TYR A 160 -13.57 -5.72 -8.75
C TYR A 160 -13.83 -4.22 -8.52
N SER A 161 -14.99 -3.92 -7.92
CA SER A 161 -15.23 -2.69 -7.17
C SER A 161 -14.63 -2.83 -5.78
N PHE A 162 -13.85 -1.84 -5.35
CA PHE A 162 -13.15 -1.86 -4.07
C PHE A 162 -14.14 -1.92 -2.90
N LYS A 163 -15.23 -1.14 -2.95
CA LYS A 163 -16.27 -1.23 -1.93
C LYS A 163 -17.03 -2.55 -1.97
N GLY A 164 -17.34 -3.06 -3.17
CA GLY A 164 -18.02 -4.34 -3.35
C GLY A 164 -17.21 -5.50 -2.77
N ALA A 165 -15.94 -5.61 -3.16
CA ALA A 165 -15.02 -6.67 -2.73
C ALA A 165 -14.83 -6.71 -1.21
N TYR A 166 -14.80 -5.55 -0.56
CA TYR A 166 -14.48 -5.44 0.86
C TYR A 166 -15.68 -5.06 1.73
N ASN A 167 -16.90 -5.07 1.18
CA ASN A 167 -18.15 -4.71 1.86
C ASN A 167 -18.05 -3.37 2.63
N ILE A 168 -17.46 -2.35 2.00
CA ILE A 168 -17.30 -1.02 2.61
C ILE A 168 -18.60 -0.22 2.39
N LYS A 169 -19.25 0.15 3.49
CA LYS A 169 -20.43 1.01 3.50
C LYS A 169 -19.99 2.48 3.59
N GLY A 170 -20.48 3.32 2.68
CA GLY A 170 -20.17 4.76 2.67
C GLY A 170 -18.93 5.15 1.85
N LEU A 171 -18.23 6.21 2.27
CA LEU A 171 -17.05 6.75 1.58
C LEU A 171 -15.80 5.93 1.90
N ILE A 172 -14.86 5.89 0.95
CA ILE A 172 -13.51 5.36 1.18
C ILE A 172 -12.72 6.40 1.98
N ASN A 173 -12.67 6.22 3.29
CA ASN A 173 -11.99 7.13 4.23
C ASN A 173 -11.11 6.36 5.23
N LEU A 174 -10.43 7.09 6.12
CA LEU A 174 -9.51 6.50 7.09
C LEU A 174 -10.18 5.47 8.00
N SER A 175 -11.39 5.74 8.49
CA SER A 175 -12.12 4.80 9.35
C SER A 175 -12.44 3.51 8.63
N ALA A 176 -12.89 3.58 7.37
CA ALA A 176 -13.15 2.40 6.55
C ALA A 176 -11.87 1.59 6.27
N MET A 177 -10.72 2.27 6.10
CA MET A 177 -9.44 1.61 5.85
C MET A 177 -8.86 0.95 7.10
N VAL A 178 -9.00 1.57 8.28
CA VAL A 178 -8.64 0.95 9.55
C VAL A 178 -9.50 -0.29 9.80
N ASP A 179 -10.82 -0.18 9.63
CA ASP A 179 -11.74 -1.33 9.74
C ASP A 179 -11.35 -2.46 8.77
N LEU A 180 -11.05 -2.13 7.51
CA LEU A 180 -10.66 -3.13 6.52
C LEU A 180 -9.34 -3.83 6.88
N VAL A 181 -8.32 -3.09 7.31
CA VAL A 181 -7.04 -3.70 7.73
C VAL A 181 -7.25 -4.63 8.92
N GLU A 182 -8.08 -4.23 9.90
CA GLU A 182 -8.44 -5.06 11.04
C GLU A 182 -9.21 -6.34 10.61
N ARG A 183 -10.14 -6.23 9.66
CA ARG A 183 -10.84 -7.40 9.10
C ARG A 183 -9.89 -8.33 8.36
N ILE A 184 -8.97 -7.81 7.55
CA ILE A 184 -7.96 -8.62 6.85
C ILE A 184 -7.10 -9.41 7.84
N LYS A 185 -6.74 -8.83 8.99
CA LYS A 185 -5.94 -9.51 10.02
C LYS A 185 -6.71 -10.62 10.76
N LYS A 186 -8.03 -10.55 10.81
CA LYS A 186 -8.87 -11.42 11.65
C LYS A 186 -9.70 -12.43 10.85
N ASP A 187 -10.02 -12.13 9.60
CA ASP A 187 -10.88 -12.92 8.74
C ASP A 187 -10.10 -13.47 7.54
N ARG A 188 -9.96 -14.80 7.51
CA ARG A 188 -9.23 -15.51 6.45
C ARG A 188 -9.87 -15.34 5.08
N ALA A 189 -11.19 -15.20 4.98
CA ALA A 189 -11.87 -14.99 3.72
C ALA A 189 -11.52 -13.61 3.15
N VAL A 190 -11.56 -12.56 4.00
CA VAL A 190 -11.18 -11.19 3.59
C VAL A 190 -9.70 -11.12 3.21
N LEU A 191 -8.83 -11.80 3.95
CA LEU A 191 -7.41 -11.92 3.58
C LEU A 191 -7.24 -12.63 2.24
N SER A 192 -7.94 -13.73 1.99
CA SER A 192 -7.89 -14.45 0.71
C SER A 192 -8.34 -13.56 -0.45
N THR A 193 -9.43 -12.81 -0.28
CA THR A 193 -9.88 -11.81 -1.26
C THR A 193 -8.79 -10.78 -1.54
N TYR A 194 -8.14 -10.26 -0.49
CA TYR A 194 -7.02 -9.32 -0.64
C TYR A 194 -5.85 -9.94 -1.41
N ILE A 195 -5.43 -11.16 -1.09
CA ILE A 195 -4.31 -11.83 -1.76
C ILE A 195 -4.61 -12.05 -3.24
N SER A 196 -5.82 -12.48 -3.58
CA SER A 196 -6.25 -12.67 -4.97
C SER A 196 -6.14 -11.38 -5.78
N TYR A 197 -6.63 -10.26 -5.24
CA TYR A 197 -6.58 -8.97 -5.94
C TYR A 197 -5.20 -8.29 -5.86
N ASN A 198 -4.36 -8.63 -4.89
CA ASN A 198 -2.99 -8.12 -4.82
C ASN A 198 -2.12 -8.70 -5.94
N SER A 199 -2.37 -9.94 -6.38
CA SER A 199 -1.71 -10.52 -7.57
C SER A 199 -2.47 -10.29 -8.87
N VAL A 200 -3.56 -9.52 -8.85
CA VAL A 200 -4.43 -9.31 -10.01
C VAL A 200 -4.89 -10.65 -10.61
N LEU A 201 -5.35 -11.56 -9.74
CA LEU A 201 -5.79 -12.92 -10.07
C LEU A 201 -4.72 -13.81 -10.73
N TRP A 202 -3.45 -13.39 -10.73
CA TRP A 202 -2.34 -14.21 -11.22
C TRP A 202 -1.88 -15.18 -10.12
N ASP A 203 -2.09 -16.49 -10.35
CA ASP A 203 -1.68 -17.60 -9.47
C ASP A 203 -1.77 -17.28 -7.95
N PRO A 204 -2.96 -16.88 -7.46
CA PRO A 204 -3.09 -16.38 -6.09
C PRO A 204 -2.85 -17.52 -5.10
N LYS A 205 -1.76 -17.41 -4.34
CA LYS A 205 -1.39 -18.36 -3.29
C LYS A 205 -1.34 -17.67 -1.95
N MET A 206 -1.95 -18.28 -0.95
CA MET A 206 -1.91 -17.77 0.41
C MET A 206 -0.46 -17.76 0.91
N PRO A 207 0.06 -16.60 1.32
CA PRO A 207 1.40 -16.53 1.88
C PRO A 207 1.43 -17.19 3.26
N VAL A 208 2.59 -17.70 3.64
CA VAL A 208 2.84 -18.34 4.94
C VAL A 208 4.04 -17.72 5.63
N ASP A 209 4.17 -17.94 6.94
CA ASP A 209 5.30 -17.51 7.77
C ASP A 209 5.66 -16.03 7.57
N ILE A 210 6.93 -15.75 7.28
CA ILE A 210 7.47 -14.40 7.09
C ILE A 210 6.80 -13.66 5.92
N TYR A 211 6.29 -14.35 4.90
CA TYR A 211 5.60 -13.72 3.77
C TYR A 211 4.19 -13.25 4.16
N LEU A 212 3.50 -14.02 5.01
CA LEU A 212 2.24 -13.59 5.60
C LEU A 212 2.47 -12.38 6.51
N GLY A 213 3.51 -12.46 7.35
CA GLY A 213 3.96 -11.34 8.18
C GLY A 213 4.28 -10.10 7.35
N GLY A 214 5.00 -10.26 6.23
CA GLY A 214 5.32 -9.17 5.31
C GLY A 214 4.08 -8.48 4.76
N GLN A 215 3.06 -9.24 4.34
CA GLN A 215 1.78 -8.67 3.91
C GLN A 215 1.10 -7.90 5.04
N LEU A 216 0.86 -8.54 6.19
CA LEU A 216 0.11 -7.91 7.29
C LEU A 216 0.84 -6.72 7.92
N CYS A 217 2.14 -6.85 8.16
CA CYS A 217 2.94 -5.79 8.78
C CYS A 217 3.18 -4.60 7.83
N SER A 218 3.30 -4.84 6.53
CA SER A 218 3.46 -3.73 5.57
C SER A 218 2.17 -2.93 5.41
N MET A 219 0.99 -3.56 5.54
CA MET A 219 -0.29 -2.85 5.56
C MET A 219 -0.46 -1.99 6.82
N GLU A 220 0.05 -2.45 7.96
CA GLU A 220 -0.14 -1.78 9.26
C GLU A 220 0.88 -0.67 9.53
N PHE A 221 2.15 -0.86 9.12
CA PHE A 221 3.26 -0.03 9.58
C PHE A 221 4.08 0.60 8.46
N ALA A 222 3.97 1.93 8.39
CA ALA A 222 4.79 2.99 7.78
C ALA A 222 6.31 2.84 7.71
N ASP A 223 6.86 2.59 8.88
CA ASP A 223 8.23 2.87 9.26
C ASP A 223 8.97 1.59 9.61
N TYR A 224 10.28 1.61 9.40
CA TYR A 224 11.12 0.44 9.62
C TYR A 224 11.02 -0.11 11.06
N PRO A 225 11.12 0.69 12.14
CA PRO A 225 11.10 0.14 13.50
C PRO A 225 9.83 -0.66 13.81
N ARG A 226 8.64 -0.10 13.56
CA ARG A 226 7.37 -0.79 13.84
C ARG A 226 7.13 -1.95 12.87
N TYR A 227 7.50 -1.80 11.60
CA TYR A 227 7.41 -2.88 10.62
C TYR A 227 8.23 -4.10 11.05
N TYR A 228 9.51 -3.92 11.40
CA TYR A 228 10.37 -5.04 11.81
C TYR A 228 9.96 -5.63 13.16
N SER A 229 9.48 -4.80 14.09
CA SER A 229 8.92 -5.29 15.36
C SER A 229 7.68 -6.16 15.15
N CYS A 230 6.82 -5.82 14.18
CA CYS A 230 5.69 -6.65 13.79
C CYS A 230 6.16 -7.96 13.11
N LEU A 231 7.09 -7.85 12.17
CA LEU A 231 7.56 -8.99 11.37
C LEU A 231 8.24 -10.06 12.24
N ALA A 232 8.91 -9.67 13.33
CA ALA A 232 9.57 -10.59 14.26
C ALA A 232 8.64 -11.69 14.82
N GLN A 233 7.33 -11.41 14.91
CA GLN A 233 6.33 -12.37 15.37
C GLN A 233 6.13 -13.55 14.40
N TYR A 234 6.50 -13.37 13.13
CA TYR A 234 6.33 -14.35 12.05
C TYR A 234 7.62 -15.13 11.75
N ASN A 235 8.74 -14.80 12.40
CA ASN A 235 10.02 -15.51 12.27
C ASN A 235 10.12 -16.77 13.15
N SER A 236 9.17 -17.01 14.08
CA SER A 236 9.34 -17.97 15.18
C SER A 236 8.41 -19.19 15.13
N SER A 237 7.94 -19.60 13.95
CA SER A 237 7.16 -20.84 13.76
C SER A 237 7.99 -22.12 13.96
N ALA A 238 9.33 -22.05 13.85
CA ALA A 238 10.19 -23.25 13.92
C ALA A 238 10.57 -23.69 15.35
N LEU A 239 10.62 -22.78 16.34
CA LEU A 239 11.04 -23.13 17.70
C LEU A 239 9.90 -23.65 18.60
N HIS A 240 8.67 -23.22 18.38
CA HIS A 240 7.54 -23.62 19.23
C HIS A 240 7.14 -25.09 19.04
N GLY A 241 7.25 -25.63 17.82
CA GLY A 241 7.02 -27.05 17.56
C GLY A 241 8.05 -27.96 18.25
N PHE A 242 9.31 -27.53 18.29
CA PHE A 242 10.38 -28.31 18.91
C PHE A 242 10.28 -28.33 20.45
N TYR A 243 9.94 -27.19 21.07
CA TYR A 243 9.75 -27.12 22.52
C TYR A 243 8.52 -27.91 22.99
N MET A 244 7.39 -27.85 22.27
CA MET A 244 6.21 -28.65 22.61
C MET A 244 6.49 -30.16 22.50
N VAL A 245 7.17 -30.61 21.45
CA VAL A 245 7.54 -32.02 21.30
C VAL A 245 8.49 -32.47 22.41
N MET A 246 9.48 -31.66 22.77
CA MET A 246 10.41 -31.98 23.86
C MET A 246 9.71 -32.02 25.23
N VAL A 247 8.77 -31.12 25.51
CA VAL A 247 7.99 -31.13 26.76
C VAL A 247 7.08 -32.36 26.84
N VAL A 248 6.44 -32.77 25.73
CA VAL A 248 5.62 -33.99 25.69
C VAL A 248 6.49 -35.24 25.86
N LEU A 249 7.65 -35.30 25.19
CA LEU A 249 8.59 -36.43 25.34
C LEU A 249 9.16 -36.52 26.76
N LEU A 250 9.49 -35.40 27.39
CA LEU A 250 9.93 -35.36 28.79
C LEU A 250 8.81 -35.80 29.75
N ALA A 251 7.57 -35.38 29.52
CA ALA A 251 6.44 -35.77 30.35
C ALA A 251 6.15 -37.27 30.27
N VAL A 252 6.24 -37.86 29.08
CA VAL A 252 6.11 -39.32 28.87
C VAL A 252 7.25 -40.08 29.54
N TRP A 253 8.49 -39.59 29.40
CA TRP A 253 9.66 -40.22 30.03
C TRP A 253 9.60 -40.16 31.57
N LEU A 254 9.11 -39.06 32.13
CA LEU A 254 8.88 -38.91 33.58
C LEU A 254 7.76 -39.80 34.11
N SER A 255 6.69 -40.04 33.33
CA SER A 255 5.64 -40.98 33.74
C SER A 255 6.11 -42.44 33.77
N ASP A 256 6.96 -42.83 32.82
CA ASP A 256 7.52 -44.19 32.75
C ASP A 256 8.54 -44.46 33.88
N LEU A 257 9.14 -43.42 34.47
CA LEU A 257 10.05 -43.52 35.62
C LEU A 257 9.34 -43.58 36.98
N LEU A 258 8.07 -43.16 37.03
CA LEU A 258 7.24 -43.10 38.24
C LEU A 258 6.23 -44.25 38.33
N SER A 259 6.26 -45.19 37.38
CA SER A 259 5.48 -46.44 37.34
C SER A 259 6.36 -47.67 37.57
#